data_AF-A0A2V8HW44-F1
#
_entry.id   AF-A0A2V8HW44-F1
#
_cell.length_a   1.000
_cell.length_b   1.000
_cell.length_c   1.000
_cell.angle_alpha   90.00
_cell.angle_beta   90.00
_cell.angle_gamma   90.00
#
_symmetry.space_group_name_H-M   'P 1'
#
loop_
_entity.id
_entity.type
_entity.pdbx_description
1 polymer ?
#
loop_
_entity_poly.entity_id
_entity_poly.type
_entity_poly.pdbx_seq_one_letter_code
_entity_poly.pdbx_strand_id
1 'polypeptide(L)'
;MTPEPFLREDFRVLTPEAFDFVLNNELKRAARSQNFLTLVLMEPHPEAAGTNQDAVREIARLVSREVRETDLLSASDEGRLSVVLLDADLQNSMRVIDRLMSRLDNYEFPSPLDIQVGAACCPTHGADADTLRRVAANRPVAPRRESRGSASNAQ
;
A
#
# COMPACT_ATOMS: atom_id res chain seq x y z
N MET A 1 1.39 -17.64 -22.45
CA MET A 1 1.72 -16.30 -21.97
C MET A 1 3.05 -16.41 -21.26
N THR A 2 4.12 -15.86 -21.84
CA THR A 2 5.42 -15.76 -21.17
C THR A 2 5.30 -14.76 -20.01
N PRO A 3 5.81 -15.04 -18.80
CA PRO A 3 5.83 -14.06 -17.73
C PRO A 3 6.62 -12.84 -18.19
N GLU A 4 6.02 -11.65 -18.10
CA GLU A 4 6.74 -10.42 -18.41
C GLU A 4 7.85 -10.22 -17.38
N PRO A 5 9.09 -9.87 -17.79
CA PRO A 5 10.24 -9.81 -16.89
C PRO A 5 10.11 -8.78 -15.76
N PHE A 6 9.10 -7.91 -15.83
CA PHE A 6 8.85 -6.82 -14.87
C PHE A 6 7.64 -7.06 -13.97
N LEU A 7 6.81 -8.08 -14.23
CA LEU A 7 5.57 -8.35 -13.49
C LEU A 7 5.64 -9.73 -12.83
N ARG A 8 5.26 -9.79 -11.54
CA ARG A 8 5.22 -11.08 -10.81
C ARG A 8 3.92 -11.87 -11.07
N GLU A 9 2.83 -11.23 -11.47
CA GLU A 9 1.49 -11.83 -11.71
C GLU A 9 0.67 -11.01 -12.74
N ASP A 10 -0.53 -11.45 -13.11
CA ASP A 10 -1.48 -10.73 -14.00
C ASP A 10 -1.92 -9.35 -13.45
N PHE A 11 -1.62 -9.09 -12.18
CA PHE A 11 -1.88 -7.82 -11.51
C PHE A 11 -0.62 -6.95 -11.61
N ARG A 12 -0.79 -5.64 -11.82
CA ARG A 12 0.26 -4.62 -12.02
C ARG A 12 1.21 -4.45 -10.82
N VAL A 13 1.86 -5.54 -10.41
CA VAL A 13 2.74 -5.69 -9.28
C VAL A 13 4.15 -5.88 -9.85
N LEU A 14 4.95 -4.83 -9.70
CA LEU A 14 6.31 -4.77 -10.17
C LEU A 14 7.20 -5.71 -9.36
N THR A 15 8.22 -6.27 -10.01
CA THR A 15 9.34 -6.86 -9.26
C THR A 15 9.99 -5.79 -8.36
N PRO A 16 10.64 -6.18 -7.25
CA PRO A 16 11.31 -5.23 -6.37
C PRO A 16 12.29 -4.31 -7.11
N GLU A 17 13.06 -4.86 -8.06
CA GLU A 17 14.05 -4.11 -8.83
C GLU A 17 13.39 -3.09 -9.76
N ALA A 18 12.32 -3.49 -10.45
CA ALA A 18 11.56 -2.59 -11.32
C ALA A 18 10.88 -1.49 -10.50
N PHE A 19 10.31 -1.84 -9.35
CA PHE A 19 9.70 -0.88 -8.43
C PHE A 19 10.70 0.16 -7.94
N ASP A 20 11.88 -0.26 -7.49
CA ASP A 20 12.92 0.66 -7.03
C ASP A 20 13.39 1.59 -8.14
N PHE A 21 13.57 1.05 -9.35
CA PHE A 21 13.93 1.88 -10.51
C PHE A 21 12.87 2.94 -10.81
N VAL A 22 11.59 2.56 -10.85
CA VAL A 22 10.49 3.49 -11.15
C VAL A 22 10.30 4.50 -10.02
N LEU A 23 10.26 4.06 -8.76
CA LEU A 23 10.11 4.93 -7.59
C LEU A 23 11.20 6.01 -7.54
N ASN A 24 12.46 5.64 -7.78
CA ASN A 24 13.55 6.61 -7.78
C ASN A 24 13.41 7.67 -8.89
N ASN A 25 12.87 7.29 -10.05
CA ASN A 25 12.60 8.24 -11.12
C ASN A 25 11.38 9.12 -10.81
N GLU A 26 10.33 8.56 -10.22
CA GLU A 26 9.15 9.34 -9.80
C GLU A 26 9.47 10.32 -8.67
N LEU A 27 10.36 9.97 -7.74
CA LEU A 27 10.84 10.91 -6.71
C LEU A 27 11.59 12.10 -7.32
N LYS A 28 12.47 11.84 -8.30
CA LYS A 28 13.17 12.92 -9.04
C LYS A 28 12.18 13.80 -9.81
N ARG A 29 11.17 13.19 -10.44
CA ARG A 29 10.10 13.92 -11.14
C ARG A 29 9.31 14.79 -10.17
N ALA A 30 8.83 14.23 -9.06
CA ALA A 30 8.08 14.92 -8.01
C ALA A 30 8.86 16.11 -7.44
N ALA A 31 10.16 15.93 -7.15
CA ALA A 31 11.03 17.01 -6.68
C ALA A 31 11.13 18.17 -7.70
N ARG A 32 11.26 17.85 -9.00
CA ARG A 32 11.35 18.85 -10.07
C ARG A 32 10.02 19.59 -10.30
N SER A 33 8.89 18.89 -10.21
CA SER A 33 7.56 19.46 -10.42
C SER A 33 6.93 20.03 -9.16
N GLN A 34 7.61 19.96 -8.01
CA GLN A 34 7.08 20.30 -6.69
C GLN A 34 5.77 19.56 -6.36
N ASN A 35 5.69 18.29 -6.77
CA ASN A 35 4.54 17.44 -6.50
C ASN A 35 4.76 16.49 -5.32
N PHE A 36 3.68 15.92 -4.84
CA PHE A 36 3.68 14.97 -3.74
C PHE A 36 3.61 13.52 -4.24
N LEU A 37 4.24 12.65 -3.48
CA LEU A 37 4.17 11.20 -3.67
C LEU A 37 4.11 10.57 -2.28
N THR A 38 3.19 9.63 -2.08
CA THR A 38 3.06 8.93 -0.79
C THR A 38 3.35 7.45 -0.95
N LEU A 39 4.36 6.97 -0.22
CA LEU A 39 4.66 5.56 -0.05
C LEU A 39 3.83 5.01 1.12
N VAL A 40 3.09 3.95 0.85
CA VAL A 40 2.31 3.18 1.81
C VAL A 40 2.91 1.78 1.89
N LEU A 41 3.14 1.30 3.09
CA LEU A 41 3.58 -0.06 3.38
C LEU A 41 2.42 -0.78 4.06
N MET A 42 2.09 -1.97 3.57
CA MET A 42 1.09 -2.85 4.16
C MET A 42 1.76 -4.18 4.53
N GLU A 43 1.67 -4.53 5.80
CA GLU A 43 2.32 -5.69 6.41
C GLU A 43 1.23 -6.61 6.99
N PRO A 44 0.89 -7.71 6.29
CA PRO A 44 0.00 -8.73 6.83
C PRO A 44 0.70 -9.54 7.92
N HIS A 45 -0.03 -9.75 9.01
CA HIS A 45 0.31 -10.62 10.12
C HIS A 45 -0.78 -11.69 10.25
N PRO A 46 -0.64 -12.83 9.56
CA PRO A 46 -1.60 -13.92 9.67
C PRO A 46 -1.57 -14.50 11.10
N GLU A 47 -2.75 -14.79 11.66
CA GLU A 47 -2.87 -15.35 13.02
C GLU A 47 -2.48 -16.82 13.09
N ALA A 48 -2.61 -17.55 11.97
CA ALA A 48 -2.23 -18.95 11.83
C ALA A 48 -0.90 -19.09 11.09
N ALA A 49 -0.35 -20.32 11.04
CA ALA A 49 0.89 -20.66 10.32
C ALA A 49 0.75 -20.61 8.77
N GLY A 50 0.07 -19.59 8.23
CA GLY A 50 0.08 -19.24 6.82
C GLY A 50 1.38 -18.51 6.47
N THR A 51 1.76 -18.54 5.19
CA THR A 51 2.90 -17.75 4.73
C THR A 51 2.48 -16.30 4.50
N ASN A 52 3.26 -15.33 4.98
CA ASN A 52 3.00 -13.91 4.70
C ASN A 52 2.93 -13.62 3.20
N GLN A 53 3.57 -14.46 2.38
CA GLN A 53 3.64 -14.30 0.94
C GLN A 53 2.28 -14.54 0.25
N ASP A 54 1.51 -15.53 0.69
CA ASP A 54 0.17 -15.80 0.12
C ASP A 54 -0.80 -14.66 0.47
N ALA A 55 -0.76 -14.22 1.73
CA ALA A 55 -1.55 -13.07 2.19
C ALA A 55 -1.19 -11.80 1.41
N VAL A 56 0.11 -11.53 1.19
CA VAL A 56 0.53 -10.35 0.43
C VAL A 56 0.07 -10.39 -1.02
N ARG A 57 0.07 -11.56 -1.68
CA ARG A 57 -0.41 -11.70 -3.06
C ARG A 57 -1.91 -11.40 -3.14
N GLU A 58 -2.68 -11.90 -2.19
CA GLU A 58 -4.12 -11.67 -2.15
C GLU A 58 -4.45 -10.20 -1.87
N ILE A 59 -3.74 -9.57 -0.93
CA ILE A 59 -3.86 -8.13 -0.67
C ILE A 59 -3.46 -7.33 -1.92
N ALA A 60 -2.34 -7.67 -2.57
CA ALA A 60 -1.89 -6.98 -3.79
C ALA A 60 -2.94 -7.04 -4.90
N ARG A 61 -3.60 -8.19 -5.08
CA ARG A 61 -4.71 -8.36 -6.02
C ARG A 61 -5.88 -7.43 -5.70
N LEU A 62 -6.28 -7.34 -4.44
CA LEU A 62 -7.39 -6.47 -4.01
C LEU A 62 -7.03 -4.99 -4.16
N VAL A 63 -5.85 -4.60 -3.69
CA VAL A 63 -5.36 -3.21 -3.76
C VAL A 63 -5.18 -2.75 -5.20
N SER A 64 -4.69 -3.61 -6.11
CA SER A 64 -4.47 -3.27 -7.52
C SER A 64 -5.74 -2.84 -8.28
N ARG A 65 -6.93 -3.22 -7.77
CA ARG A 65 -8.23 -2.84 -8.34
C ARG A 65 -8.75 -1.51 -7.81
N GLU A 66 -8.21 -1.06 -6.69
CA GLU A 66 -8.67 0.12 -5.95
C GLU A 66 -7.76 1.32 -6.14
N VAL A 67 -6.49 1.12 -6.53
CA VAL A 67 -5.53 2.20 -6.83
C VAL A 67 -5.56 2.55 -8.32
N ARG A 68 -5.01 3.72 -8.68
CA ARG A 68 -4.97 4.18 -10.07
C ARG A 68 -3.97 3.33 -10.85
N GLU A 69 -4.15 3.29 -12.17
CA GLU A 69 -3.22 2.60 -13.08
C GLU A 69 -1.79 3.17 -13.01
N THR A 70 -1.65 4.45 -12.69
CA THR A 70 -0.36 5.12 -12.54
C THR A 70 0.31 4.86 -11.19
N ASP A 71 -0.45 4.39 -10.19
CA ASP A 71 0.11 4.09 -8.88
C ASP A 71 0.96 2.81 -8.97
N LEU A 72 2.04 2.76 -8.19
CA LEU A 72 2.99 1.64 -8.26
C LEU A 72 2.68 0.64 -7.15
N LEU A 73 2.76 -0.66 -7.46
CA LEU A 73 2.66 -1.71 -6.46
C LEU A 73 3.86 -2.64 -6.58
N SER A 74 4.37 -3.11 -5.44
CA SER A 74 5.35 -4.21 -5.40
C SER A 74 5.19 -5.02 -4.12
N ALA A 75 5.23 -6.34 -4.28
CA ALA A 75 5.29 -7.29 -3.18
C ALA A 75 6.74 -7.70 -2.92
N SER A 76 7.24 -7.43 -1.71
CA SER A 76 8.57 -7.87 -1.28
C SER A 76 8.57 -9.36 -0.94
N ASP A 77 9.75 -9.96 -0.98
CA ASP A 77 9.95 -11.36 -0.59
C ASP A 77 9.79 -11.59 0.93
N GLU A 78 9.86 -10.51 1.71
CA GLU A 78 9.58 -10.50 3.16
C GLU A 78 8.07 -10.49 3.48
N GLY A 79 7.21 -10.55 2.46
CA GLY A 79 5.76 -10.56 2.64
C GLY A 79 5.17 -9.20 2.98
N ARG A 80 5.72 -8.11 2.41
CA ARG A 80 5.19 -6.74 2.55
C ARG A 80 4.75 -6.19 1.20
N LEU A 81 3.60 -5.52 1.16
CA LEU A 81 3.15 -4.78 -0.01
C LEU A 81 3.57 -3.32 0.10
N SER A 82 4.29 -2.83 -0.91
CA SER A 82 4.57 -1.41 -1.10
C SER A 82 3.60 -0.84 -2.13
N VAL A 83 2.96 0.28 -1.82
CA VAL A 83 2.06 1.02 -2.71
C VAL A 83 2.53 2.46 -2.79
N VAL A 84 2.69 2.99 -4.00
CA VAL A 84 3.06 4.39 -4.23
C VAL A 84 1.89 5.09 -4.86
N LEU A 85 1.32 6.02 -4.12
CA LEU A 85 0.26 6.91 -4.60
C LEU A 85 0.92 8.14 -5.22
N LEU A 86 0.83 8.25 -6.54
CA LEU A 86 1.37 9.39 -7.27
C LEU A 86 0.43 10.60 -7.14
N ASP A 87 1.02 11.78 -7.13
CA ASP A 87 0.32 13.07 -7.03
C ASP A 87 -0.60 13.17 -5.80
N ALA A 88 -0.18 12.52 -4.71
CA ALA A 88 -0.94 12.43 -3.47
C ALA A 88 -0.08 12.80 -2.27
N ASP A 89 -0.50 13.84 -1.54
CA ASP A 89 0.03 14.19 -0.23
C ASP A 89 -0.47 13.23 0.87
N LEU A 90 -0.02 13.44 2.10
CA LEU A 90 -0.42 12.59 3.22
C LEU A 90 -1.94 12.66 3.49
N GLN A 91 -2.58 13.81 3.32
CA GLN A 91 -4.02 13.95 3.62
C GLN A 91 -4.88 13.21 2.61
N ASN A 92 -4.56 13.32 1.32
CA ASN A 92 -5.28 12.65 0.25
C ASN A 92 -5.00 11.14 0.25
N SER A 93 -3.77 10.73 0.56
CA SER A 93 -3.43 9.31 0.71
C SER A 93 -4.15 8.65 1.88
N MET A 94 -4.38 9.35 3.00
CA MET A 94 -5.18 8.79 4.10
C MET A 94 -6.58 8.36 3.66
N ARG A 95 -7.25 9.12 2.76
CA ARG A 95 -8.57 8.70 2.23
C ARG A 95 -8.48 7.45 1.37
N VAL A 96 -7.38 7.29 0.63
CA VAL A 96 -7.12 6.08 -0.16
C VAL A 96 -6.87 4.91 0.78
N ILE A 97 -6.05 5.10 1.81
CA ILE A 97 -5.76 4.08 2.84
C ILE A 97 -7.05 3.65 3.54
N ASP A 98 -7.91 4.60 3.97
CA ASP A 98 -9.20 4.29 4.61
C ASP A 98 -10.10 3.47 3.68
N ARG A 99 -10.16 3.80 2.38
CA ARG A 99 -10.90 3.02 1.37
C ARG A 99 -10.32 1.61 1.23
N LEU A 100 -9.00 1.49 1.11
CA LEU A 100 -8.31 0.22 0.96
C LEU A 100 -8.57 -0.68 2.18
N MET A 101 -8.38 -0.15 3.39
CA MET A 101 -8.64 -0.88 4.63
C MET A 101 -10.10 -1.29 4.74
N SER A 102 -11.04 -0.41 4.40
CA SER A 102 -12.46 -0.77 4.36
C SER A 102 -12.76 -1.91 3.39
N ARG A 103 -12.06 -1.99 2.24
CA ARG A 103 -12.21 -3.10 1.29
C ARG A 103 -11.63 -4.40 1.82
N LEU A 104 -10.46 -4.32 2.46
CA LEU A 104 -9.76 -5.47 3.04
C LEU A 104 -10.54 -6.03 4.23
N ASP A 105 -11.10 -5.18 5.09
CA ASP A 105 -11.92 -5.58 6.25
C ASP A 105 -13.22 -6.30 5.86
N ASN A 106 -13.76 -6.00 4.67
CA ASN A 106 -14.96 -6.66 4.15
C ASN A 106 -14.64 -7.89 3.29
N TYR A 107 -13.36 -8.24 3.15
CA TYR A 107 -12.94 -9.42 2.40
C TYR A 107 -12.75 -10.62 3.34
N GLU A 108 -13.35 -11.75 2.98
CA GLU A 108 -13.16 -13.00 3.73
C GLU A 108 -11.85 -13.67 3.28
N PHE A 109 -10.77 -13.39 4.01
CA PHE A 109 -9.50 -14.07 3.80
C PHE A 109 -9.58 -15.55 4.24
N PRO A 110 -8.85 -16.46 3.56
CA PRO A 110 -8.80 -17.87 3.95
C PRO A 110 -8.32 -18.11 5.39
N SER A 111 -7.48 -17.21 5.90
CA SER A 111 -7.03 -17.19 7.29
C SER A 111 -7.21 -15.79 7.87
N PRO A 112 -7.62 -15.67 9.15
CA PRO A 112 -7.61 -14.38 9.83
C PRO A 112 -6.23 -13.73 9.76
N LEU A 113 -6.20 -12.45 9.42
CA LEU A 113 -4.98 -11.67 9.31
C LEU A 113 -5.21 -10.26 9.82
N ASP A 114 -4.24 -9.74 10.58
CA ASP A 114 -4.13 -8.32 10.89
C ASP A 114 -3.27 -7.64 9.81
N ILE A 115 -3.57 -6.39 9.47
CA ILE A 115 -2.78 -5.63 8.50
C ILE A 115 -2.28 -4.36 9.16
N GLN A 116 -0.98 -4.28 9.35
CA GLN A 116 -0.34 -3.04 9.74
C GLN A 116 -0.08 -2.18 8.52
N VAL A 117 -0.46 -0.91 8.61
CA VAL A 117 -0.23 0.06 7.54
C VAL A 117 0.68 1.16 8.05
N GLY A 118 1.72 1.48 7.29
CA GLY A 118 2.61 2.61 7.51
C GLY A 118 2.65 3.53 6.30
N ALA A 119 2.86 4.83 6.49
CA ALA A 119 2.89 5.76 5.36
C ALA A 119 3.92 6.88 5.55
N ALA A 120 4.58 7.25 4.44
CA ALA A 120 5.48 8.40 4.35
C ALA A 120 5.27 9.13 3.03
N CYS A 121 5.43 10.45 3.06
CA CYS A 121 5.10 11.34 1.95
C CYS A 121 6.29 12.21 1.59
N CYS A 122 6.66 12.23 0.32
CA CYS A 122 7.60 13.18 -0.28
C CYS A 122 6.85 14.47 -0.65
N PRO A 123 7.44 15.66 -0.38
CA PRO A 123 8.73 15.89 0.26
C PRO A 123 8.70 15.95 1.80
N THR A 124 7.53 15.86 2.43
CA THR A 124 7.32 16.12 3.87
C THR A 124 8.18 15.27 4.81
N HIS A 125 8.41 14.01 4.47
CA HIS A 125 9.08 13.02 5.32
C HIS A 125 10.44 12.58 4.78
N GLY A 126 10.81 13.04 3.59
CA GLY A 126 11.99 12.61 2.86
C GLY A 126 11.81 12.80 1.36
N ALA A 127 12.93 12.85 0.63
CA ALA A 127 12.95 13.04 -0.82
C ALA A 127 13.59 11.86 -1.58
N ASP A 128 14.03 10.82 -0.87
CA ASP A 128 14.65 9.62 -1.39
C ASP A 128 13.91 8.35 -0.91
N ALA A 129 14.03 7.26 -1.67
CA ALA A 129 13.29 6.03 -1.42
C ALA A 129 13.62 5.42 -0.05
N ASP A 130 14.89 5.40 0.35
CA ASP A 130 15.34 4.79 1.59
C ASP A 130 14.77 5.50 2.82
N THR A 131 14.77 6.83 2.79
CA THR A 131 14.17 7.64 3.85
C THR A 131 12.67 7.44 3.92
N LEU A 132 11.96 7.42 2.78
CA LEU A 132 10.52 7.17 2.79
C LEU A 132 10.18 5.78 3.32
N ARG A 133 10.90 4.73 2.90
CA ARG A 133 10.70 3.35 3.40
C ARG A 133 10.90 3.29 4.90
N ARG A 134 11.99 3.87 5.40
CA ARG A 134 12.32 3.91 6.84
C ARG A 134 11.25 4.67 7.62
N VAL A 135 10.79 5.83 7.14
CA VAL A 135 9.76 6.60 7.85
C VAL A 135 8.42 5.88 7.81
N ALA A 136 8.02 5.32 6.66
CA ALA A 136 6.75 4.60 6.53
C ALA A 136 6.70 3.39 7.47
N ALA A 137 7.78 2.61 7.56
CA ALA A 137 7.86 1.46 8.45
C ALA A 137 7.75 1.83 9.94
N ASN A 138 8.22 3.02 10.32
CA ASN A 138 8.18 3.50 11.72
C ASN A 138 6.98 4.41 12.02
N ARG A 139 6.12 4.67 11.03
CA ARG A 139 4.95 5.54 11.18
C ARG A 139 3.69 4.76 10.83
N PRO A 140 3.20 3.92 11.75
CA PRO A 140 1.92 3.26 11.57
C PRO A 140 0.83 4.31 11.44
N VAL A 141 -0.08 4.08 10.48
CA VAL A 141 -1.27 4.89 10.26
C VAL A 141 -2.47 4.04 10.59
N ALA A 142 -3.27 4.49 11.56
CA ALA A 142 -4.51 3.83 11.88
C ALA A 142 -5.57 4.26 10.86
N PRO A 143 -6.25 3.32 10.16
CA PRO A 143 -7.40 3.68 9.37
C PRO A 143 -8.48 4.31 10.27
N ARG A 144 -9.14 5.33 9.74
CA ARG A 144 -10.20 6.00 10.47
C ARG A 144 -11.38 5.04 10.58
N ARG A 145 -11.55 4.43 11.75
CA ARG A 145 -12.77 3.66 12.05
C ARG A 145 -13.94 4.63 12.03
N GLU A 146 -14.67 4.70 10.91
CA GLU A 146 -15.99 5.29 10.93
C GLU A 146 -16.78 4.52 11.97
N SER A 147 -17.15 5.22 13.05
CA SER A 147 -18.02 4.66 14.08
C SER A 147 -19.29 4.25 13.36
N ARG A 148 -19.50 2.94 13.15
CA ARG A 148 -20.80 2.39 12.79
C ARG A 148 -21.77 2.93 13.82
N GLY A 149 -22.55 3.93 13.43
CA GLY A 149 -23.49 4.60 14.31
C GLY A 149 -24.38 3.54 14.93
N SER A 150 -24.34 3.42 16.25
CA SER A 150 -25.42 2.80 17.01
C SER A 150 -26.65 3.66 16.80
N ALA A 151 -27.38 3.43 15.71
CA ALA A 151 -28.79 3.76 15.63
C ALA A 151 -29.54 2.71 16.46
N SER A 152 -29.44 2.83 17.78
CA SER A 152 -30.42 2.26 18.69
C SER A 152 -31.70 3.09 18.52
N ASN A 153 -32.53 2.71 17.56
CA ASN A 153 -33.92 3.14 17.56
C ASN A 153 -34.65 2.25 18.56
N ALA A 154 -34.74 2.74 19.80
CA ALA A 154 -35.80 2.36 20.70
C ALA A 154 -37.09 3.05 20.24
N GLN A 155 -38.06 2.26 19.80
CA GLN A 155 -39.49 2.56 19.90
C GLN A 155 -40.22 1.29 20.31
#